data_AF-A0A485AIT3-F1
#
_entry.id   AF-A0A485AIT3-F1
#
_cell.length_a   1.000
_cell.length_b   1.000
_cell.length_c   1.000
_cell.angle_alpha   90.00
_cell.angle_beta   90.00
_cell.angle_gamma   90.00
#
_symmetry.space_group_name_H-M   'P 1'
#
loop_
_entity.id
_entity.type
_entity.pdbx_description
1 polymer ?
#
loop_
_entity_poly.entity_id
_entity_poly.type
_entity_poly.pdbx_seq_one_letter_code
_entity_poly.pdbx_strand_id
1 'polypeptide(L)' 'MKVSTSVSSAWKAVLMALDETSVTGNEGIVANDVEQSISNLCALACHSMQQTDKQVIEIMASKIA' A
#
# COMPACT_ATOMS: atom_id res chain seq x y z
N MET A 1 -5.96 8.93 -17.14
CA MET A 1 -6.57 8.83 -15.78
C MET A 1 -5.61 9.13 -14.62
N LYS A 2 -4.44 9.75 -14.82
CA LYS A 2 -3.50 10.05 -13.71
C LYS A 2 -3.92 11.31 -12.93
N VAL A 3 -4.25 12.39 -13.64
CA VAL A 3 -4.59 13.70 -13.05
C VAL A 3 -5.85 13.64 -12.16
N SER A 4 -6.96 13.11 -12.66
CA SER A 4 -8.22 13.04 -11.89
C SER A 4 -8.09 12.21 -10.60
N THR A 5 -7.37 11.09 -10.66
CA THR A 5 -7.11 10.24 -9.49
C THR A 5 -6.22 10.95 -8.47
N SER A 6 -5.18 11.68 -8.91
CA SER A 6 -4.34 12.48 -8.02
C SER A 6 -5.13 13.60 -7.34
N VAL A 7 -5.97 14.33 -8.08
CA VAL A 7 -6.82 15.39 -7.52
C VAL A 7 -7.81 14.82 -6.48
N SER A 8 -8.45 13.69 -6.78
CA SER A 8 -9.36 13.04 -5.83
C SER A 8 -8.63 12.56 -4.57
N SER A 9 -7.41 12.04 -4.69
CA SER A 9 -6.60 11.60 -3.55
C SER A 9 -6.15 12.77 -2.69
N ALA A 10 -5.73 13.89 -3.32
CA ALA A 10 -5.37 15.10 -2.60
C ALA A 10 -6.55 15.68 -1.83
N TRP A 11 -7.74 15.72 -2.45
CA TRP A 11 -8.97 16.16 -1.77
C TRP A 11 -9.30 15.29 -0.56
N LYS A 12 -9.18 13.97 -0.66
CA LYS A 12 -9.37 13.05 0.47
C LYS A 12 -8.35 13.29 1.58
N ALA A 13 -7.07 13.52 1.24
CA ALA A 13 -6.04 13.84 2.22
C ALA A 13 -6.36 15.11 3.02
N VAL A 14 -6.88 16.14 2.35
CA VAL A 14 -7.35 17.37 3.03
C VAL A 14 -8.48 17.08 4.00
N LEU A 15 -9.48 16.29 3.59
CA LEU A 15 -10.60 15.93 4.48
C LEU A 15 -10.14 15.11 5.68
N MET A 16 -9.23 14.15 5.50
CA MET A 16 -8.67 13.37 6.61
C MET A 16 -7.88 14.24 7.58
N ALA A 17 -7.11 15.21 7.07
CA ALA A 17 -6.37 16.14 7.91
C ALA A 17 -7.29 17.08 8.71
N LEU A 18 -8.40 17.54 8.11
CA LEU A 18 -9.42 18.34 8.80
C LEU A 18 -10.15 17.54 9.90
N ASP A 19 -10.26 16.22 9.72
CA ASP A 19 -10.85 15.28 10.67
C ASP A 19 -9.82 14.72 11.68
N GLU A 20 -8.63 15.33 11.75
CA GLU A 20 -7.49 14.91 12.61
C GLU A 20 -7.14 13.41 12.48
N THR A 21 -7.46 12.81 11.34
CA THR A 21 -7.28 11.40 11.08
C THR A 21 -5.96 11.17 10.37
N SER A 22 -5.05 10.46 11.03
CA SER A 22 -3.78 10.03 10.45
C SER A 22 -3.38 8.68 11.00
N VAL A 23 -2.56 7.97 10.24
CA VAL A 23 -1.79 6.83 10.76
C VAL A 23 -0.55 7.36 11.44
N THR A 24 -0.10 6.67 12.48
CA THR A 24 1.13 6.97 13.19
C THR A 24 2.34 6.37 12.46
N GLY A 25 3.52 6.40 13.08
CA GLY A 25 4.72 5.73 12.57
C GLY A 25 4.83 4.26 12.98
N ASN A 26 3.79 3.68 13.59
CA ASN A 26 3.83 2.37 14.25
C ASN A 26 3.08 1.28 13.46
N GLU A 27 2.45 1.64 12.35
CA GLU A 27 1.61 0.79 11.49
C GLU A 27 2.45 -0.04 10.48
N GLY A 28 3.77 0.03 10.56
CA GLY A 28 4.72 -0.80 9.82
C GLY A 28 5.01 -0.32 8.39
N ILE A 29 4.01 0.12 7.64
CA ILE A 29 4.24 0.70 6.30
C ILE A 29 4.55 2.19 6.40
N VAL A 30 3.68 2.97 7.06
CA VAL A 30 3.88 4.41 7.24
C VAL A 30 4.78 4.66 8.45
N ALA A 31 5.74 5.56 8.26
CA ALA A 31 6.71 6.01 9.25
C ALA A 31 6.67 7.54 9.35
N ASN A 32 7.26 8.09 10.41
CA ASN A 32 7.38 9.54 10.59
C ASN A 32 8.24 10.22 9.50
N ASP A 33 9.06 9.44 8.81
CA ASP A 33 9.86 9.86 7.65
C ASP A 33 9.27 9.27 6.36
N VAL A 34 9.15 10.12 5.33
CA VAL A 34 8.53 9.74 4.06
C VAL A 34 9.39 8.72 3.30
N GLU A 35 10.72 8.90 3.29
CA GLU A 35 11.62 7.98 2.59
C GLU A 35 11.60 6.61 3.26
N GLN A 36 11.53 6.56 4.58
CA GLN A 36 11.36 5.30 5.31
C GLN A 36 10.02 4.64 4.98
N SER A 37 8.93 5.41 4.86
CA SER A 37 7.62 4.88 4.47
C SER A 37 7.65 4.25 3.07
N ILE A 38 8.31 4.93 2.13
CA ILE A 38 8.51 4.43 0.77
C ILE A 38 9.36 3.16 0.79
N SER A 39 10.45 3.15 1.55
CA SER A 39 11.32 1.98 1.71
C SER A 39 10.56 0.76 2.26
N ASN A 40 9.73 0.95 3.28
CA ASN A 40 8.89 -0.10 3.86
C ASN A 40 7.88 -0.65 2.84
N LEU A 41 7.21 0.23 2.08
CA LEU A 41 6.30 -0.16 1.01
C LEU A 41 7.03 -0.96 -0.08
N CYS A 42 8.21 -0.51 -0.50
CA CYS A 42 9.03 -1.23 -1.48
C CYS A 42 9.49 -2.59 -0.96
N ALA A 43 9.88 -2.69 0.32
CA ALA A 43 10.24 -3.97 0.93
C ALA A 43 9.05 -4.95 0.87
N LEU A 44 7.85 -4.51 1.24
CA LEU A 44 6.63 -5.32 1.12
C LEU A 44 6.36 -5.73 -0.33
N ALA A 45 6.38 -4.77 -1.26
CA ALA A 45 6.09 -5.01 -2.67
C ALA A 45 7.11 -5.95 -3.35
N CYS A 46 8.39 -5.86 -2.98
CA CYS A 46 9.44 -6.67 -3.59
C CYS A 46 9.57 -8.07 -2.97
N HIS A 47 9.38 -8.20 -1.66
CA HIS A 47 9.65 -9.47 -0.96
C HIS A 47 8.37 -10.27 -0.73
N SER A 48 7.32 -9.64 -0.20
CA SER A 48 6.07 -10.35 0.12
C SER A 48 5.34 -10.79 -1.14
N MET A 49 5.40 -10.00 -2.22
CA MET A 49 4.77 -10.38 -3.49
C MET A 49 5.36 -11.67 -4.07
N GLN A 50 6.64 -12.00 -3.83
CA GLN A 50 7.20 -13.27 -4.30
C GLN A 50 6.54 -14.48 -3.65
N GLN A 51 6.12 -14.35 -2.38
CA GLN A 51 5.40 -15.40 -1.68
C GLN A 51 3.92 -15.42 -2.12
N THR A 52 3.31 -14.24 -2.26
CA THR A 52 1.95 -14.09 -2.79
C THR A 52 1.81 -14.71 -4.17
N ASP A 53 2.75 -14.46 -5.08
CA ASP A 53 2.73 -14.99 -6.44
C ASP A 53 2.75 -16.53 -6.46
N LYS A 54 3.60 -17.15 -5.62
CA LYS A 54 3.62 -18.61 -5.46
C LYS A 54 2.28 -19.15 -4.97
N GLN A 55 1.69 -18.50 -3.96
CA GLN A 55 0.41 -18.90 -3.40
C GLN A 55 -0.73 -18.77 -4.43
N VAL A 56 -0.71 -17.71 -5.23
CA VAL A 56 -1.69 -17.49 -6.31
C VAL A 56 -1.57 -18.60 -7.36
N ILE A 57 -0.35 -18.97 -7.75
CA ILE A 57 -0.11 -20.08 -8.69
C ILE A 57 -0.64 -21.40 -8.14
N GLU A 58 -0.39 -21.69 -6.85
CA GLU A 58 -0.91 -22.89 -6.19
C GLU A 58 -2.45 -22.93 -6.23
N ILE A 59 -3.10 -21.83 -5.87
CA ILE A 59 -4.58 -21.71 -5.92
C ILE A 59 -5.10 -21.93 -7.35
N MET A 60 -4.42 -21.36 -8.36
CA MET A 60 -4.81 -21.54 -9.76
C MET A 60 -4.65 -23.00 -10.21
N ALA A 61 -3.54 -23.65 -9.82
CA ALA A 61 -3.30 -25.06 -10.16
C ALA A 61 -4.35 -25.99 -9.52
N SER A 62 -4.73 -25.74 -8.25
CA SER A 62 -5.77 -26.52 -7.57
C SER A 62 -7.18 -26.36 -8.16
N LYS A 63 -7.45 -25.31 -8.94
CA LYS A 63 -8.74 -25.14 -9.65
C LYS A 63 -8.85 -25.97 -10.93
N ILE A 64 -7.72 -26.42 -11.48
CA ILE A 64 -7.65 -27.14 -12.77
C ILE A 64 -7.63 -28.67 -12.54
N ALA A 65 -7.34 -29.12 -11.32
CA ALA A 65 -7.43 -30.52 -10.88
C ALA A 65 -8.88 -30.91 -10.53
#